data_AF-A0A920DIM9-F1
#
_entry.id   AF-A0A920DIM9-F1
#
_cell.length_a   1.000
_cell.length_b   1.000
_cell.length_c   1.000
_cell.angle_alpha   90.00
_cell.angle_beta   90.00
_cell.angle_gamma   90.00
#
_symmetry.space_group_name_H-M   'P 1'
#
loop_
_entity.id
_entity.type
_entity.pdbx_description
1 polymer ?
#
loop_
_entity_poly.entity_id
_entity_poly.type
_entity_poly.pdbx_seq_one_letter_code
_entity_poly.pdbx_strand_id
1 'polypeptide(L)'
;MSNKPIPCIVGFGGITPAGRGSHNLSYSRMIYDLESEKNKAQYLKHVLSLCGLIDETVETAEIDKFIKDKEQEVLKNTLMRKLDYEFLGKRFGRTIMRCLQMLVVNYLLDLIQ
;
A
#
# COMPACT_ATOMS: atom_id res chain seq x y z
N MET A 1 -37.49 -12.47 17.05
CA MET A 1 -36.71 -11.51 16.23
C MET A 1 -36.04 -10.54 17.20
N SER A 2 -34.73 -10.30 17.08
CA SER A 2 -34.04 -9.31 17.92
C SER A 2 -34.65 -7.92 17.64
N ASN A 3 -35.03 -7.17 18.68
CA ASN A 3 -35.53 -5.78 18.55
C ASN A 3 -34.40 -4.75 18.34
N LYS A 4 -33.14 -5.20 18.25
CA LYS A 4 -31.97 -4.32 18.05
C LYS A 4 -31.60 -4.28 16.56
N PRO A 5 -31.34 -3.09 15.99
CA PRO A 5 -30.84 -2.97 14.62
C PRO A 5 -29.56 -3.79 14.43
N ILE A 6 -29.45 -4.46 13.29
CA ILE A 6 -28.23 -5.18 12.91
C ILE A 6 -27.26 -4.15 12.32
N PRO A 7 -26.04 -4.00 12.86
CA PRO A 7 -25.04 -3.13 12.25
C PRO A 7 -24.60 -3.74 10.91
N CYS A 8 -24.66 -2.93 9.85
CA CYS A 8 -24.28 -3.31 8.49
C CYS A 8 -23.12 -2.44 7.99
N ILE A 9 -22.13 -3.07 7.36
CA ILE A 9 -21.04 -2.33 6.69
C ILE A 9 -21.56 -1.84 5.34
N VAL A 10 -21.78 -0.54 5.23
CA VAL A 10 -22.23 0.12 3.98
C VAL A 10 -21.08 0.71 3.17
N GLY A 11 -19.87 0.68 3.72
CA GLY A 11 -18.66 1.15 3.06
C GLY A 11 -17.44 0.93 3.94
N PHE A 12 -16.27 0.78 3.31
CA PHE A 12 -14.99 0.66 3.99
C PHE A 12 -13.88 1.26 3.12
N GLY A 13 -12.83 1.74 3.77
CA GLY A 13 -11.70 2.39 3.11
C GLY A 13 -10.53 2.61 4.07
N GLY A 14 -9.41 3.05 3.51
CA GLY A 14 -8.16 3.26 4.24
C GLY A 14 -6.95 3.14 3.32
N ILE A 15 -5.78 3.52 3.82
CA ILE A 15 -4.49 3.32 3.14
C ILE A 15 -3.64 2.43 4.03
N THR A 16 -3.07 1.38 3.45
CA THR A 16 -2.18 0.42 4.12
C THR A 16 -0.92 0.22 3.28
N PRO A 17 0.10 -0.52 3.77
CA PRO A 17 1.24 -0.91 2.94
C PRO A 17 0.87 -1.74 1.70
N ALA A 18 -0.33 -2.33 1.67
CA ALA A 18 -0.86 -3.04 0.50
C ALA A 18 -1.54 -2.10 -0.51
N GLY A 19 -1.73 -0.82 -0.18
CA GLY A 19 -2.41 0.18 -1.01
C GLY A 19 -3.77 0.61 -0.44
N ARG A 20 -4.71 0.96 -1.32
CA ARG A 20 -6.05 1.46 -0.95
C ARG A 20 -6.98 0.32 -0.54
N GLY A 21 -7.66 0.46 0.60
CA GLY A 21 -8.57 -0.56 1.12
C GLY A 21 -9.89 -0.70 0.37
N SER A 22 -10.50 0.43 -0.01
CA SER A 22 -11.79 0.44 -0.70
C SER A 22 -11.72 -0.28 -2.04
N HIS A 23 -12.84 -0.86 -2.49
CA HIS A 23 -12.93 -1.64 -3.73
C HIS A 23 -12.01 -2.87 -3.75
N ASN A 24 -11.61 -3.38 -2.57
CA ASN A 24 -10.76 -4.56 -2.43
C ASN A 24 -9.36 -4.44 -3.05
N LEU A 25 -8.87 -3.24 -3.39
CA LEU A 25 -7.57 -3.09 -4.06
C LEU A 25 -6.40 -3.59 -3.19
N SER A 26 -6.41 -3.28 -1.89
CA SER A 26 -5.42 -3.82 -0.94
C SER A 26 -5.55 -5.33 -0.78
N TYR A 27 -6.76 -5.89 -0.93
CA TYR A 27 -6.98 -7.33 -0.89
C TYR A 27 -6.39 -8.00 -2.14
N SER A 28 -6.59 -7.43 -3.33
CA SER A 28 -5.95 -7.90 -4.56
C SER A 28 -4.42 -7.95 -4.45
N ARG A 29 -3.79 -7.02 -3.72
CA ARG A 29 -2.35 -7.12 -3.44
C ARG A 29 -1.96 -8.30 -2.56
N MET A 30 -2.77 -8.65 -1.57
CA MET A 30 -2.49 -9.75 -0.65
C MET A 30 -2.59 -11.11 -1.32
N ILE A 31 -3.49 -11.25 -2.30
CA ILE A 31 -3.71 -12.48 -3.07
C ILE A 31 -3.22 -12.36 -4.52
N TYR A 32 -2.22 -11.52 -4.78
CA TYR A 32 -1.85 -11.06 -6.11
C TYR A 32 -1.64 -12.20 -7.13
N ASP A 33 -0.99 -13.28 -6.74
CA ASP A 33 -0.70 -14.41 -7.64
C ASP A 33 -1.95 -15.19 -8.06
N LEU A 34 -3.04 -15.07 -7.30
CA LEU A 34 -4.34 -15.71 -7.55
C LEU A 34 -5.33 -14.77 -8.25
N GLU A 35 -4.97 -13.50 -8.43
CA GLU A 35 -5.84 -12.50 -9.05
C GLU A 35 -5.88 -12.62 -10.56
N SER A 36 -6.98 -12.14 -11.14
CA SER A 36 -7.09 -12.00 -12.60
C SER A 36 -6.14 -10.91 -13.11
N GLU A 37 -5.66 -11.03 -14.35
CA GLU A 37 -4.81 -10.02 -14.99
C GLU A 37 -5.46 -8.63 -15.02
N LYS A 38 -6.80 -8.58 -15.13
CA LYS A 38 -7.57 -7.33 -15.04
C LYS A 38 -7.43 -6.68 -13.66
N ASN A 39 -7.59 -7.47 -12.59
CA ASN A 39 -7.50 -6.95 -11.22
C ASN A 39 -6.06 -6.58 -10.85
N LYS A 40 -5.07 -7.33 -11.34
CA LYS A 40 -3.64 -6.98 -11.22
C LYS A 40 -3.35 -5.62 -11.88
N ALA A 41 -3.76 -5.43 -13.13
CA ALA A 41 -3.57 -4.16 -13.84
C ALA A 41 -4.28 -3.00 -13.12
N GLN A 42 -5.52 -3.22 -12.66
CA GLN A 42 -6.27 -2.22 -11.89
C GLN A 42 -5.54 -1.85 -10.58
N TYR A 43 -5.03 -2.84 -9.85
CA TYR A 43 -4.24 -2.61 -8.65
C TYR A 43 -2.99 -1.76 -8.95
N LEU A 44 -2.21 -2.14 -9.95
CA LEU A 44 -1.00 -1.41 -10.35
C LEU A 44 -1.30 0.03 -10.75
N LYS A 45 -2.36 0.25 -11.55
CA LYS A 45 -2.83 1.60 -11.93
C LYS A 45 -3.07 2.46 -10.68
N HIS A 46 -3.83 1.94 -9.71
CA HIS A 46 -4.13 2.69 -8.50
C HIS A 46 -2.90 2.96 -7.61
N VAL A 47 -1.97 2.02 -7.48
CA VAL A 47 -0.73 2.27 -6.72
C VAL A 47 0.13 3.34 -7.39
N LEU A 48 0.30 3.24 -8.71
CA LEU A 48 1.07 4.23 -9.46
C LEU A 48 0.43 5.62 -9.40
N SER A 49 -0.90 5.70 -9.42
CA SER A 49 -1.63 6.95 -9.21
C SER A 49 -1.46 7.51 -7.79
N LEU A 50 -1.55 6.65 -6.76
CA LEU A 50 -1.29 7.04 -5.36
C LEU A 50 0.14 7.58 -5.18
N CYS A 51 1.09 7.09 -5.96
CA CYS A 51 2.46 7.58 -5.98
C CYS A 51 2.67 8.82 -6.86
N GLY A 52 1.62 9.31 -7.54
CA GLY A 52 1.69 10.47 -8.45
C GLY A 52 2.48 10.19 -9.74
N LEU A 53 2.67 8.92 -10.10
CA LEU A 53 3.44 8.51 -11.28
C LEU A 53 2.59 8.45 -12.56
N ILE A 54 1.28 8.32 -12.42
CA ILE A 54 0.32 8.35 -13.53
C ILE A 54 -0.90 9.16 -13.14
N ASP A 55 -1.56 9.74 -14.14
CA ASP A 55 -2.89 10.31 -14.02
C ASP A 55 -3.92 9.26 -14.44
N GLU A 56 -4.90 8.97 -13.57
CA GLU A 56 -5.95 7.98 -13.85
C GLU A 56 -6.87 8.40 -15.00
N THR A 57 -6.90 9.70 -15.33
CA THR A 57 -7.75 10.29 -16.38
C THR A 57 -7.21 10.11 -17.79
N VAL A 58 -5.93 9.76 -17.94
CA VAL A 58 -5.29 9.56 -19.24
C VAL A 58 -5.29 8.06 -19.55
N GLU A 59 -6.04 7.67 -20.57
CA GLU A 59 -6.01 6.30 -21.10
C GLU A 59 -5.35 6.29 -22.47
N THR A 60 -4.12 5.78 -22.51
CA THR A 60 -3.35 5.58 -23.75
C THR A 60 -2.67 4.23 -23.69
N ALA A 61 -2.45 3.60 -24.85
CA ALA A 61 -1.75 2.32 -24.94
C ALA A 61 -0.33 2.36 -24.35
N GLU A 62 0.28 3.55 -24.30
CA GLU A 62 1.59 3.79 -23.70
C GLU A 62 1.56 3.64 -22.17
N ILE A 63 0.46 4.04 -21.53
CA ILE A 63 0.27 3.93 -20.07
C ILE A 63 0.14 2.46 -19.65
N ASP A 64 -0.60 1.64 -20.39
CA ASP A 64 -0.75 0.22 -20.06
C ASP A 64 0.60 -0.52 -20.12
N LYS A 65 1.45 -0.17 -21.08
CA LYS A 65 2.81 -0.69 -21.17
C LYS A 65 3.65 -0.23 -19.98
N PHE A 66 3.61 1.07 -19.65
CA PHE A 66 4.31 1.61 -18.49
C PHE A 66 3.89 0.95 -17.17
N ILE A 67 2.59 0.71 -16.98
CA ILE A 67 2.04 0.03 -15.80
C ILE A 67 2.66 -1.38 -15.67
N LYS A 68 2.70 -2.14 -16.76
CA LYS A 68 3.30 -3.48 -16.78
C LYS A 68 4.80 -3.44 -16.50
N ASP A 69 5.52 -2.50 -17.12
CA ASP A 69 6.97 -2.35 -16.92
C ASP A 69 7.32 -2.03 -15.45
N LYS A 70 6.39 -1.42 -14.70
CA LYS A 70 6.53 -1.07 -13.28
C LYS A 70 6.05 -2.14 -12.30
N GLU A 71 5.47 -3.24 -12.77
CA GLU A 71 4.86 -4.26 -11.92
C GLU A 71 5.81 -4.76 -10.82
N GLN A 72 7.00 -5.24 -11.20
CA GLN A 72 7.95 -5.81 -10.25
C GLN A 72 8.46 -4.78 -9.24
N GLU A 73 8.58 -3.52 -9.66
CA GLU A 73 8.96 -2.42 -8.77
C GLU A 73 7.87 -2.15 -7.73
N VAL A 74 6.60 -2.14 -8.13
CA VAL A 74 5.46 -2.00 -7.21
C VAL A 74 5.40 -3.15 -6.22
N LEU A 75 5.52 -4.40 -6.70
CA LEU A 75 5.44 -5.58 -5.84
C LEU A 75 6.55 -5.62 -4.79
N LYS A 76 7.77 -5.20 -5.15
CA LYS A 76 8.93 -5.11 -4.25
C LYS A 76 8.79 -4.01 -3.19
N ASN A 77 8.06 -2.94 -3.50
CA ASN A 77 7.96 -1.75 -2.64
C ASN A 77 6.64 -1.64 -1.84
N THR A 78 5.77 -2.63 -1.95
CA THR A 78 4.50 -2.75 -1.22
C THR A 78 4.56 -3.90 -0.21
N LEU A 79 3.60 -3.94 0.73
CA LEU A 79 3.59 -4.84 1.90
C LEU A 79 4.72 -4.54 2.90
N MET A 80 4.97 -5.50 3.80
CA MET A 80 6.05 -5.42 4.78
C MET A 80 7.39 -5.55 4.07
N ARG A 81 8.28 -4.59 4.31
CA ARG A 81 9.61 -4.52 3.71
C ARG A 81 10.59 -3.81 4.63
N LYS A 82 11.87 -3.83 4.27
CA LYS A 82 12.90 -3.04 4.97
C LYS A 82 12.57 -1.56 4.92
N LEU A 83 12.75 -0.89 6.04
CA LEU A 83 12.61 0.56 6.14
C LEU A 83 13.62 1.24 5.21
N ASP A 84 13.11 2.19 4.43
CA ASP A 84 13.93 3.02 3.56
C ASP A 84 14.47 4.21 4.35
N TYR A 85 15.62 3.99 4.99
CA TYR A 85 16.28 5.02 5.81
C TYR A 85 16.74 6.22 5.00
N GLU A 86 17.01 6.05 3.71
CA GLU A 86 17.40 7.15 2.84
C GLU A 86 16.20 8.06 2.56
N PHE A 87 15.06 7.48 2.19
CA PHE A 87 13.80 8.20 2.04
C PHE A 87 13.42 8.93 3.33
N LEU A 88 13.43 8.24 4.46
CA LEU A 88 13.04 8.84 5.74
C LEU A 88 14.02 9.92 6.20
N GLY A 89 15.33 9.71 6.00
CA GLY A 89 16.36 10.69 6.32
C GLY A 89 16.25 11.98 5.48
N LYS A 90 15.92 11.85 4.18
CA LYS A 90 15.67 13.00 3.29
C LYS A 90 14.39 13.76 3.68
N ARG A 91 13.33 13.05 4.09
CA ARG A 91 12.02 13.65 4.31
C ARG A 91 11.82 14.23 5.72
N PHE A 92 12.39 13.59 6.74
CA PHE A 92 12.17 13.93 8.15
C PHE A 92 13.45 14.38 8.89
N GLY A 93 14.62 14.31 8.25
CA GLY A 93 15.90 14.66 8.86
C GLY A 93 16.45 13.57 9.80
N ARG A 94 17.77 13.53 9.97
CA ARG A 94 18.47 12.46 10.72
C ARG A 94 18.11 12.42 12.22
N THR A 95 17.70 13.54 12.80
CA THR A 95 17.37 13.66 14.23
C THR A 95 16.05 12.96 14.57
N ILE A 96 15.01 13.14 13.76
CA ILE A 96 13.72 12.45 13.92
C ILE A 96 13.90 10.94 13.74
N MET A 97 14.79 10.53 12.82
CA MET A 97 15.10 9.13 12.59
C MET A 97 15.74 8.43 13.78
N ARG A 98 16.61 9.09 14.55
CA ARG A 98 17.16 8.51 15.79
C ARG A 98 16.08 8.27 16.85
N CYS A 99 15.12 9.19 16.98
CA CYS A 99 13.99 9.02 17.90
C CYS A 99 13.08 7.86 17.47
N LEU A 100 12.78 7.73 16.18
CA LEU A 100 12.02 6.60 15.64
C LEU A 100 12.75 5.26 15.80
N GLN A 101 14.07 5.23 15.59
CA GLN A 101 14.88 4.03 15.83
C GLN A 101 14.86 3.61 17.30
N MET A 102 14.98 4.55 18.23
CA MET A 102 14.88 4.26 19.67
C MET A 102 13.50 3.75 20.06
N LEU A 103 12.42 4.34 19.50
CA LEU A 103 11.06 3.87 19.73
C LEU A 103 10.84 2.44 19.23
N VAL A 104 11.30 2.11 18.02
CA VAL A 104 11.16 0.76 17.45
C VAL A 104 12.00 -0.28 18.21
N VAL A 105 13.23 0.07 18.61
CA VAL A 105 14.10 -0.83 19.38
C VAL A 105 13.53 -1.10 20.77
N ASN A 106 13.03 -0.06 21.46
CA ASN A 106 12.40 -0.24 22.77
C ASN A 106 11.11 -1.07 22.67
N TYR A 107 10.26 -0.83 21.68
CA TYR A 107 9.03 -1.61 21.48
C TYR A 107 9.30 -3.08 21.13
N LEU A 108 10.36 -3.38 20.38
CA LEU A 108 10.75 -4.75 20.05
C LEU A 108 11.40 -5.47 21.23
N LEU A 109 12.14 -4.76 22.09
CA LEU A 109 12.69 -5.32 23.32
C LEU A 109 11.58 -5.67 24.33
N ASP A 110 10.56 -4.83 24.44
CA ASP A 110 9.39 -5.06 25.32
C ASP A 110 8.51 -6.24 24.86
N LEU A 111 8.60 -6.66 23.61
CA LEU A 111 7.87 -7.82 23.05
C LEU A 111 8.62 -9.16 23.22
N ILE A 112 9.88 -9.13 23.66
CA ILE A 112 10.76 -10.30 23.80
C ILE A 112 11.05 -10.60 25.29
N GLN A 113 10.52 -9.81 26.23
CA GLN A 113 10.49 -10.07 27.67
C GLN A 113 9.14 -10.62 28.10
#